data_AF-A0A132ZIQ2-F1
#
_entry.id   AF-A0A132ZIQ2-F1
#
_cell.length_a   1.000
_cell.length_b   1.000
_cell.length_c   1.000
_cell.angle_alpha   90.00
_cell.angle_beta   90.00
_cell.angle_gamma   90.00
#
_symmetry.space_group_name_H-M   'P 1'
#
loop_
_entity.id
_entity.type
_entity.pdbx_description
1 polymer ?
#
loop_
_entity_poly.entity_id
_entity_poly.type
_entity_poly.pdbx_seq_one_letter_code
_entity_poly.pdbx_strand_id
1 'polypeptide(L)'
;MLLLKTLQERGYLDVHPPEVKIVFFFRYEHQEARRLAGVLNKTLRHRKRISIHVCTRNKPPRYADLVIIDHFFPLDHNEDQKTYLYHPSFGIERLLTDINYWLGKNR
;
A
#
# COMPACT_ATOMS: atom_id res chain seq x y z
N MET A 1 21.06 15.67 0.31
CA MET A 1 19.80 15.51 1.07
C MET A 1 20.08 15.70 2.57
N LEU A 2 20.42 16.93 2.99
CA LEU A 2 20.86 17.22 4.37
C LEU A 2 19.79 17.89 5.23
N LEU A 3 18.96 18.77 4.65
CA LEU A 3 17.99 19.57 5.38
C LEU A 3 16.94 18.74 6.13
N LEU A 4 16.36 17.74 5.48
CA LEU A 4 15.35 16.85 6.07
C LEU A 4 15.90 16.08 7.27
N LYS A 5 17.14 15.60 7.17
CA LYS A 5 17.83 14.89 8.25
C LYS A 5 18.13 15.83 9.42
N THR A 6 18.62 17.05 9.15
CA THR A 6 18.89 18.06 10.19
C THR A 6 17.61 18.53 10.91
N LEU A 7 16.49 18.65 10.20
CA LEU A 7 15.21 19.01 10.81
C LEU A 7 14.68 17.89 11.72
N GLN A 8 14.86 16.63 11.32
CA GLN A 8 14.49 15.48 12.14
C GLN A 8 15.38 15.35 13.39
N GLU A 9 16.71 15.47 13.23
CA GLU A 9 17.68 15.36 14.33
C GLU A 9 17.52 16.46 15.40
N ARG A 10 17.09 17.66 14.99
CA ARG A 10 16.85 18.78 15.91
C ARG A 10 15.44 18.78 16.52
N GLY A 11 14.65 17.73 16.27
CA GLY A 11 13.28 17.61 16.80
C GLY A 11 12.28 18.59 16.18
N TYR A 12 12.65 19.28 15.10
CA TYR A 12 11.73 20.16 14.35
C TYR A 12 10.77 19.39 13.45
N LEU A 13 11.05 18.10 13.21
CA LEU A 13 10.25 17.23 12.35
C LEU A 13 10.11 15.86 13.02
N ASP A 14 8.94 15.61 13.63
CA ASP A 14 8.61 14.30 14.14
C ASP A 14 8.13 13.41 12.98
N VAL A 15 9.07 12.74 12.32
CA VAL A 15 8.79 11.85 11.20
C VAL A 15 8.56 10.45 11.73
N HIS A 16 7.30 10.06 11.87
CA HIS A 16 6.94 8.67 12.09
C HIS A 16 6.76 7.99 10.72
N PRO A 17 7.71 7.14 10.27
CA PRO A 17 7.52 6.42 9.02
C PRO A 17 6.26 5.56 9.10
N PRO A 18 5.53 5.38 7.99
CA PRO A 18 4.42 4.45 7.94
C PRO A 18 4.93 3.04 8.32
N GLU A 19 4.19 2.39 9.21
CA GLU A 19 4.43 1.00 9.64
C GLU A 19 4.03 0.02 8.54
N VAL A 20 3.05 0.40 7.73
CA VAL A 20 2.53 -0.45 6.66
C VAL A 20 2.41 0.34 5.36
N LYS A 21 2.98 -0.18 4.29
CA LYS A 21 2.99 0.38 2.94
C LYS A 21 2.24 -0.55 2.00
N ILE A 22 1.05 -0.12 1.59
CA ILE A 22 0.20 -0.82 0.64
C ILE A 22 0.40 -0.20 -0.74
N VAL A 23 0.63 -1.03 -1.76
CA VAL A 23 0.84 -0.57 -3.12
C VAL A 23 -0.11 -1.25 -4.08
N PHE A 24 -0.90 -0.47 -4.80
CA PHE A 24 -1.66 -0.93 -5.95
C PHE A 24 -0.73 -0.99 -7.16
N PHE A 25 -0.59 -2.17 -7.75
CA PHE A 25 0.21 -2.44 -8.93
C PHE A 25 -0.70 -3.07 -9.99
N PHE A 26 -1.49 -2.24 -10.66
CA PHE A 26 -2.41 -2.67 -11.69
C PHE A 26 -1.74 -2.54 -13.06
N ARG A 27 -1.94 -3.52 -13.95
CA ARG A 27 -1.21 -3.54 -15.22
C ARG A 27 -1.77 -2.54 -16.22
N TYR A 28 -3.09 -2.41 -16.29
CA TYR A 28 -3.78 -1.58 -17.27
C TYR A 28 -4.72 -0.57 -16.61
N GLU A 29 -5.47 -0.99 -15.59
CA GLU A 29 -6.55 -0.19 -15.00
C GLU A 29 -6.07 0.76 -13.88
N HIS A 30 -5.19 1.69 -14.21
CA HIS A 30 -4.67 2.65 -13.24
C HIS A 30 -5.74 3.60 -12.66
N GLN A 31 -6.83 3.85 -13.39
CA GLN A 31 -7.96 4.62 -12.87
C GLN A 31 -8.67 3.87 -11.75
N GLU A 32 -8.89 2.57 -11.93
CA GLU A 32 -9.50 1.71 -10.91
C GLU A 32 -8.59 1.58 -9.69
N ALA A 33 -7.28 1.39 -9.90
CA ALA A 33 -6.29 1.40 -8.83
C ALA A 33 -6.33 2.70 -8.00
N ARG A 34 -6.46 3.86 -8.65
CA ARG A 34 -6.60 5.16 -7.96
C ARG A 34 -7.93 5.27 -7.21
N ARG A 35 -9.03 4.78 -7.79
CA ARG A 35 -10.35 4.75 -7.16
C ARG A 35 -10.30 3.90 -5.88
N LEU A 36 -9.77 2.69 -5.96
CA LEU A 36 -9.61 1.77 -4.84
C LEU A 36 -8.66 2.32 -3.78
N ALA A 37 -7.52 2.90 -4.18
CA ALA A 37 -6.62 3.58 -3.25
C ALA A 37 -7.32 4.72 -2.51
N GLY A 38 -8.15 5.51 -3.20
CA GLY A 38 -8.94 6.57 -2.59
C GLY A 38 -9.96 6.07 -1.58
N VAL A 39 -10.66 4.97 -1.88
CA VAL A 39 -11.58 4.33 -0.94
C VAL A 39 -10.82 3.78 0.26
N LEU A 40 -9.76 3.01 0.03
CA LEU A 40 -8.97 2.39 1.08
C LEU A 40 -8.35 3.45 2.01
N ASN A 41 -7.86 4.56 1.45
CA ASN A 41 -7.31 5.67 2.23
C ASN A 41 -8.37 6.35 3.09
N LYS A 42 -9.61 6.51 2.60
CA LYS A 42 -10.72 7.03 3.40
C LYS A 42 -11.10 6.06 4.52
N THR A 43 -11.22 4.77 4.20
CA THR A 43 -11.63 3.74 5.16
C THR A 43 -10.59 3.52 6.25
N LEU A 44 -9.30 3.50 5.91
CA LEU A 44 -8.21 3.23 6.85
C LEU A 44 -7.62 4.49 7.51
N ARG A 45 -8.15 5.69 7.22
CA ARG A 45 -7.62 6.97 7.74
C ARG A 45 -7.47 7.02 9.26
N HIS A 46 -8.33 6.30 9.98
CA HIS A 46 -8.32 6.24 11.45
C HIS A 46 -7.17 5.38 11.99
N ARG A 47 -6.60 4.48 11.18
CA ARG A 47 -5.43 3.68 11.54
C ARG A 47 -4.18 4.53 11.32
N LYS A 48 -3.47 4.84 12.39
CA LYS A 48 -2.20 5.59 12.30
C LYS A 48 -1.18 4.77 11.48
N ARG A 49 -0.36 5.47 10.69
CA ARG A 49 0.87 4.96 10.04
C ARG A 49 0.68 3.95 8.90
N ILE A 50 -0.38 4.05 8.10
CA ILE A 50 -0.51 3.34 6.81
C ILE A 50 -0.24 4.30 5.66
N SER A 51 0.58 3.88 4.69
CA SER A 51 0.78 4.58 3.42
C SER A 51 0.19 3.76 2.27
N ILE A 52 -0.52 4.42 1.37
CA ILE A 52 -1.15 3.78 0.20
C ILE A 52 -0.65 4.49 -1.05
N HIS A 53 -0.12 3.72 -2.00
CA HIS A 53 0.40 4.24 -3.26
C HIS A 53 -0.13 3.46 -4.46
N VAL A 54 -0.30 4.15 -5.59
CA VAL A 54 -0.52 3.52 -6.89
C VAL A 54 0.81 3.54 -7.64
N CYS A 55 1.33 2.36 -7.96
CA CYS A 55 2.55 2.21 -8.74
C CYS A 55 2.20 2.16 -10.23
N THR A 56 2.82 3.06 -11.01
CA THR A 56 2.72 3.11 -12.48
C THR A 56 4.00 2.63 -13.16
N ARG A 57 4.92 2.01 -12.40
CA ARG A 57 6.18 1.49 -12.92
C ARG A 57 5.97 0.07 -13.45
N ASN A 58 7.02 -0.51 -14.06
CA ASN A 58 6.96 -1.86 -14.61
C ASN A 58 7.22 -2.96 -13.56
N LYS A 59 7.59 -2.57 -12.34
CA LYS A 59 7.86 -3.49 -11.21
C LYS A 59 7.25 -2.94 -9.93
N PRO A 60 6.74 -3.80 -9.03
CA PRO A 60 6.33 -3.37 -7.71
C PRO A 60 7.54 -2.85 -6.91
N PRO A 61 7.38 -1.82 -6.08
CA PRO A 61 8.46 -1.31 -5.25
C PRO A 61 8.78 -2.30 -4.11
N ARG A 62 10.08 -2.54 -3.87
CA ARG A 62 10.56 -3.45 -2.81
C ARG A 62 10.22 -3.02 -1.38
N TYR A 63 9.84 -1.77 -1.18
CA TYR A 63 9.44 -1.26 0.13
C TYR A 63 8.00 -1.58 0.50
N ALA A 64 7.19 -2.14 -0.41
CA ALA A 64 5.79 -2.43 -0.14
C ALA A 64 5.68 -3.65 0.79
N ASP A 65 4.85 -3.54 1.82
CA ASP A 65 4.51 -4.67 2.69
C ASP A 65 3.38 -5.51 2.09
N LEU A 66 2.46 -4.84 1.38
CA LEU A 66 1.36 -5.44 0.64
C LEU A 66 1.27 -4.87 -0.78
N VAL A 67 1.30 -5.75 -1.77
CA VAL A 67 1.10 -5.42 -3.19
C VAL A 67 -0.27 -5.93 -3.63
N ILE A 68 -1.15 -5.03 -4.03
CA ILE A 68 -2.47 -5.35 -4.58
C ILE A 68 -2.37 -5.35 -6.10
N ILE A 69 -2.67 -6.48 -6.73
CA ILE A 69 -2.55 -6.69 -8.18
C ILE A 69 -3.88 -7.06 -8.82
N ASP A 70 -4.03 -6.79 -10.11
CA ASP A 70 -5.18 -7.15 -10.95
C ASP A 70 -4.86 -8.28 -11.95
N HIS A 71 -3.70 -8.92 -11.81
CA HIS A 71 -3.14 -9.83 -12.83
C HIS A 71 -2.35 -10.98 -12.21
N PHE A 72 -2.07 -12.02 -13.00
CA PHE A 72 -1.35 -13.23 -12.57
C PHE A 72 0.13 -13.30 -13.02
N PHE A 73 0.68 -12.20 -13.53
CA PHE A 73 2.10 -12.19 -13.92
C PHE A 73 3.01 -12.37 -12.71
N PRO A 74 4.12 -13.13 -12.86
CA PRO A 74 5.08 -13.29 -11.79
C PRO A 74 5.63 -11.93 -11.38
N LEU A 75 5.46 -11.58 -10.11
CA LEU A 75 6.03 -10.37 -9.53
C LEU A 75 7.48 -10.66 -9.15
N ASP A 76 8.38 -9.71 -9.46
CA ASP A 76 9.71 -9.61 -8.86
C ASP A 76 9.55 -9.07 -7.43
N HIS A 77 9.05 -9.93 -6.54
CA HIS A 77 8.73 -9.62 -5.14
C HIS A 77 9.79 -10.18 -4.20
N ASN A 78 10.03 -9.48 -3.08
CA ASN A 78 10.85 -10.01 -1.99
C ASN A 78 10.03 -11.00 -1.14
N GLU A 79 10.67 -11.96 -0.46
CA GLU A 79 10.00 -13.01 0.36
C GLU A 79 9.06 -12.42 1.43
N ASP A 80 9.39 -11.22 1.92
CA ASP A 80 8.61 -10.51 2.94
C ASP A 80 7.35 -9.82 2.36
N GLN A 81 7.27 -9.60 1.05
CA GLN A 81 6.16 -8.87 0.43
C GLN A 81 4.94 -9.76 0.26
N LYS A 82 3.82 -9.36 0.86
CA LYS A 82 2.54 -10.04 0.62
C LYS A 82 1.90 -9.52 -0.66
N THR A 83 1.20 -10.41 -1.34
CA THR A 83 0.47 -10.09 -2.58
C THR A 83 -1.01 -10.38 -2.38
N TYR A 84 -1.87 -9.47 -2.83
CA TYR A 84 -3.32 -9.64 -2.85
C TYR A 84 -3.83 -9.49 -4.28
N LEU A 85 -4.53 -10.50 -4.77
CA LEU A 85 -5.19 -10.44 -6.08
C LEU A 85 -6.57 -9.80 -5.93
N TYR A 86 -6.73 -8.62 -6.53
CA TYR A 86 -8.01 -7.95 -6.69
C TYR A 86 -8.67 -8.38 -8.01
N HIS A 87 -9.97 -8.66 -7.95
CA HIS A 87 -10.80 -8.80 -9.13
C HIS A 87 -12.13 -8.06 -8.88
N PRO A 88 -12.65 -7.26 -9.84
CA PRO A 88 -13.87 -6.48 -9.64
C PRO A 88 -15.08 -7.31 -9.20
N SER A 89 -15.18 -8.57 -9.65
CA SER A 89 -16.29 -9.47 -9.28
C SER A 89 -16.34 -9.82 -7.79
N PHE A 90 -15.24 -9.67 -7.05
CA PHE A 90 -15.22 -9.93 -5.61
C PHE A 90 -15.81 -8.76 -4.80
N GLY A 91 -15.96 -7.60 -5.43
CA GLY A 91 -16.45 -6.39 -4.78
C GLY A 91 -15.43 -5.75 -3.83
N ILE A 92 -15.65 -4.47 -3.53
CA ILE A 92 -14.76 -3.68 -2.67
C ILE A 92 -14.84 -4.09 -1.20
N GLU A 93 -16.00 -4.57 -0.75
CA GLU A 93 -16.20 -5.01 0.64
C GLU A 93 -15.28 -6.18 1.01
N ARG A 94 -15.04 -7.08 0.05
CA ARG A 94 -14.13 -8.20 0.25
C ARG A 94 -12.69 -7.73 0.43
N LEU A 95 -12.24 -6.84 -0.45
CA LEU A 95 -10.92 -6.20 -0.35
C LEU A 95 -10.73 -5.52 1.02
N LEU A 96 -11.72 -4.75 1.48
CA LEU A 96 -11.65 -4.06 2.77
C LEU A 96 -11.61 -5.05 3.93
N THR A 97 -12.41 -6.11 3.89
CA THR A 97 -12.44 -7.15 4.92
C THR A 97 -11.10 -7.88 5.01
N ASP A 98 -10.55 -8.30 3.88
CA ASP A 98 -9.29 -9.04 3.83
C ASP A 98 -8.10 -8.17 4.27
N ILE A 99 -8.06 -6.89 3.86
CA ILE A 99 -7.03 -5.95 4.31
C ILE A 99 -7.17 -5.70 5.82
N ASN A 100 -8.38 -5.52 6.34
CA ASN A 100 -8.59 -5.33 7.78
C ASN A 100 -8.15 -6.55 8.59
N TYR A 101 -8.43 -7.76 8.09
CA TYR A 101 -8.00 -9.01 8.71
C TYR A 101 -6.46 -9.12 8.71
N TRP A 102 -5.82 -8.87 7.57
CA TRP A 102 -4.37 -8.90 7.46
C TRP A 102 -3.69 -7.88 8.39
N LEU A 103 -4.20 -6.65 8.44
CA LEU A 103 -3.72 -5.62 9.36
C LEU A 103 -3.96 -5.98 10.83
N GLY A 104 -5.01 -6.75 11.15
CA GLY A 104 -5.31 -7.20 12.51
C GLY A 104 -4.40 -8.33 12.98
N LYS A 105 -3.92 -9.19 12.07
CA LYS A 105 -2.99 -10.29 12.36
C LYS A 105 -1.55 -9.84 12.56
N ASN A 106 -1.17 -8.68 12.03
CA ASN A 106 0.17 -8.10 12.13
C ASN A 106 0.34 -7.14 13.32
N ARG A 107 -0.56 -7.19 14.31
CA ARG A 107 -0.45 -6.52 15.61
C ARG A 107 -0.14 -7.54 16.69
#